data_AF-A0A1Y4DQC9-F1
#
_entry.id   AF-A0A1Y4DQC9-F1
#
_cell.length_a   1.000
_cell.length_b   1.000
_cell.length_c   1.000
_cell.angle_alpha   90.00
_cell.angle_beta   90.00
_cell.angle_gamma   90.00
#
_symmetry.space_group_name_H-M   'P 1'
#
loop_
_entity.id
_entity.type
_entity.pdbx_description
1 polymer ?
#
loop_
_entity_poly.entity_id
_entity_poly.type
_entity_poly.pdbx_seq_one_letter_code
_entity_poly.pdbx_strand_id
1 'polypeptide(L)'
;MRAVKELGLRESGHANPDGARGALIIDAEGASMLADFLTKNVEAKQAAGEGETESSNQPHIDVEAIVSVYRERIDDLKAQIDNLNAQLAIKDNQIKELTCALDNAQDAAKEAQTETRRAHDQVVLMASAGVWERLTGFKGLLGPGSDMDSQ
;
A
#
# COMPACT_ATOMS: atom_id res chain seq x y z
N MET A 1 -24.33 -10.54 -18.72
CA MET A 1 -24.97 -11.03 -17.47
C MET A 1 -26.51 -10.96 -17.52
N ARG A 2 -27.15 -11.08 -18.69
CA ARG A 2 -28.62 -10.96 -18.80
C ARG A 2 -29.34 -12.21 -18.27
N ALA A 3 -28.89 -13.40 -18.69
CA ALA A 3 -29.43 -14.69 -18.24
C ALA A 3 -29.33 -14.91 -16.72
N VAL A 4 -28.21 -14.51 -16.09
CA VAL A 4 -28.01 -14.61 -14.63
C VAL A 4 -29.05 -13.79 -13.84
N LYS A 5 -29.48 -12.67 -14.41
CA LYS A 5 -30.50 -11.79 -13.81
C LYS A 5 -31.92 -12.28 -14.11
N GLU A 6 -32.17 -12.77 -15.32
CA GLU A 6 -33.48 -13.29 -15.75
C GLU A 6 -33.85 -14.61 -15.04
N LEU A 7 -32.85 -15.40 -14.64
CA LEU A 7 -33.02 -16.62 -13.86
C LEU A 7 -32.94 -16.39 -12.34
N GLY A 8 -32.76 -15.14 -11.89
CA GLY A 8 -32.64 -14.82 -10.47
C GLY A 8 -31.48 -15.52 -9.75
N LEU A 9 -30.47 -16.04 -10.47
CA LEU A 9 -29.44 -16.93 -9.89
C LEU A 9 -28.63 -16.28 -8.77
N ARG A 10 -28.52 -14.95 -8.76
CA ARG A 10 -27.89 -14.20 -7.66
C ARG A 10 -28.80 -14.02 -6.45
N GLU A 11 -30.10 -13.91 -6.68
CA GLU A 11 -31.12 -13.66 -5.65
C GLU A 11 -31.52 -14.96 -4.94
N SER A 12 -31.45 -16.09 -5.65
CA SER A 12 -31.65 -17.44 -5.12
C SER A 12 -30.39 -18.06 -4.50
N GLY A 13 -29.24 -17.38 -4.57
CA GLY A 13 -27.99 -17.84 -3.96
C GLY A 13 -27.18 -18.85 -4.78
N HIS A 14 -27.62 -19.15 -6.00
CA HIS A 14 -26.97 -20.12 -6.89
C HIS A 14 -25.80 -19.56 -7.70
N ALA A 15 -25.56 -18.23 -7.66
CA ALA A 15 -24.44 -17.57 -8.34
C ALA A 15 -23.77 -16.51 -7.46
N ASN A 16 -22.52 -16.75 -7.07
CA ASN A 16 -21.72 -15.86 -6.22
C ASN A 16 -20.59 -15.17 -7.01
N PRO A 17 -20.32 -13.87 -6.78
CA PRO A 17 -19.31 -13.11 -7.51
C PRO A 17 -17.85 -13.37 -7.07
N ASP A 18 -17.59 -14.50 -6.43
CA ASP A 18 -16.32 -14.82 -5.75
C ASP A 18 -15.25 -15.41 -6.69
N GLY A 19 -15.52 -15.41 -8.01
CA GLY A 19 -14.57 -15.91 -9.01
C GLY A 19 -13.51 -14.87 -9.37
N ALA A 20 -12.32 -15.35 -9.74
CA ALA A 20 -11.21 -14.51 -10.15
C ALA A 20 -11.62 -13.57 -11.30
N ARG A 21 -11.23 -12.28 -11.19
CA ARG A 21 -11.54 -11.23 -12.18
C ARG A 21 -13.04 -10.97 -12.38
N GLY A 22 -13.87 -11.18 -11.35
CA GLY A 22 -15.31 -10.92 -11.40
C GLY A 22 -16.11 -12.03 -12.11
N ALA A 23 -15.52 -13.23 -12.24
CA ALA A 23 -16.24 -14.41 -12.66
C ALA A 23 -17.29 -14.81 -11.62
N LEU A 24 -18.43 -15.34 -12.09
CA LEU A 24 -19.46 -15.89 -11.21
C LEU A 24 -19.18 -17.38 -10.98
N ILE A 25 -19.14 -17.79 -9.72
CA ILE A 25 -19.15 -19.19 -9.32
C ILE A 25 -20.62 -19.60 -9.20
N ILE A 26 -21.03 -20.55 -10.02
CA ILE A 26 -22.40 -21.05 -10.08
C ILE A 26 -22.40 -22.49 -9.54
N ASP A 27 -23.36 -22.83 -8.69
CA ASP A 27 -23.53 -24.20 -8.19
C ASP A 27 -24.19 -25.11 -9.25
N ALA A 28 -24.30 -26.41 -8.96
CA ALA A 28 -24.83 -27.39 -9.91
C ALA A 28 -26.29 -27.10 -10.31
N GLU A 29 -27.09 -26.55 -9.40
CA GLU A 29 -28.50 -26.23 -9.61
C GLU A 29 -28.66 -24.98 -10.49
N GLY A 30 -27.88 -23.92 -10.20
CA GLY A 30 -27.81 -22.73 -11.05
C GLY A 30 -27.24 -23.01 -12.44
N ALA A 31 -26.31 -23.97 -12.57
CA ALA A 31 -25.80 -24.42 -13.86
C ALA A 31 -26.89 -25.13 -14.68
N SER A 32 -27.74 -25.94 -14.04
CA SER A 32 -28.88 -26.61 -14.69
C SER A 32 -29.93 -25.60 -15.16
N MET A 33 -30.26 -24.61 -14.33
CA MET A 33 -31.18 -23.52 -14.72
C MET A 33 -30.66 -22.70 -15.89
N LEU A 34 -29.35 -22.41 -15.89
CA LEU A 34 -28.70 -21.72 -17.00
C LEU A 34 -28.72 -22.56 -18.28
N ALA A 35 -28.48 -23.87 -18.18
CA ALA A 35 -28.54 -24.80 -19.30
C ALA A 35 -29.96 -24.87 -19.89
N ASP A 36 -30.98 -25.04 -19.06
CA ASP A 36 -32.39 -25.07 -19.48
C ASP A 36 -32.84 -23.78 -20.17
N PHE A 37 -32.35 -22.63 -19.70
CA PHE A 37 -32.63 -21.34 -20.32
C PHE A 37 -31.99 -21.21 -21.71
N LEU A 38 -30.79 -21.76 -21.87
CA LEU A 38 -30.09 -21.76 -23.16
C LEU A 38 -30.73 -22.75 -24.13
N THR A 39 -31.13 -23.94 -23.67
CA THR A 39 -31.75 -24.97 -24.52
C THR A 39 -33.19 -24.61 -24.91
N LYS A 40 -34.01 -24.07 -24.01
CA LYS A 40 -35.37 -23.60 -24.36
C LYS A 40 -35.37 -22.52 -25.45
N ASN A 41 -34.38 -21.63 -25.45
CA ASN A 41 -34.23 -20.62 -26.50
C ASN A 41 -33.75 -21.21 -27.84
N VAL A 42 -33.12 -22.39 -27.84
CA VAL A 42 -32.72 -23.12 -29.05
C VAL A 42 -33.88 -23.97 -29.59
N GLU A 43 -34.65 -24.61 -28.71
CA GLU A 43 -35.83 -25.42 -29.08
C GLU A 43 -36.97 -24.55 -29.62
N ALA A 44 -37.22 -23.37 -29.02
CA ALA A 44 -38.16 -22.39 -29.56
C ALA A 44 -37.77 -21.88 -30.96
N LYS A 45 -36.48 -21.97 -31.34
CA LYS A 45 -35.97 -21.54 -32.64
C LYS A 45 -35.95 -22.65 -33.69
N GLN A 46 -36.00 -23.92 -33.29
CA GLN A 46 -36.07 -25.07 -34.21
C GLN A 46 -37.49 -25.54 -34.52
N ALA A 47 -38.50 -25.13 -33.75
CA ALA A 47 -39.90 -25.50 -33.97
C ALA A 47 -40.70 -24.57 -34.92
N ALA A 48 -40.10 -23.48 -35.42
CA ALA A 48 -40.77 -22.46 -36.25
C ALA A 48 -40.20 -22.38 -37.68
N GLY A 49 -39.96 -23.53 -38.29
CA GLY A 49 -39.25 -23.67 -39.57
C GLY A 49 -40.11 -23.91 -40.81
N GLU A 50 -41.32 -23.34 -40.92
CA GLU A 50 -42.01 -23.19 -42.21
C GLU A 50 -42.80 -21.87 -42.21
N GLY A 51 -42.33 -20.89 -43.00
CA GLY A 51 -42.99 -19.60 -43.15
C GLY A 51 -42.01 -18.48 -43.49
N GLU A 52 -42.05 -18.02 -44.72
CA GLU A 52 -41.29 -16.88 -45.22
C GLU A 52 -41.65 -15.57 -44.50
N THR A 53 -40.76 -14.58 -44.63
CA THR A 53 -40.82 -13.19 -44.13
C THR A 53 -40.45 -12.97 -42.66
N GLU A 54 -39.21 -12.54 -42.40
CA GLU A 54 -38.95 -11.45 -41.45
C GLU A 54 -37.52 -10.92 -41.52
N SER A 55 -37.46 -9.63 -41.84
CA SER A 55 -36.32 -8.73 -41.86
C SER A 55 -35.39 -8.89 -40.64
N SER A 56 -34.12 -9.19 -40.90
CA SER A 56 -32.94 -8.59 -40.25
C SER A 56 -33.10 -8.06 -38.81
N ASN A 57 -33.33 -8.91 -37.81
CA ASN A 57 -33.17 -8.56 -36.39
C ASN A 57 -31.94 -9.26 -35.80
N GLN A 58 -30.79 -9.12 -36.47
CA GLN A 58 -29.51 -9.37 -35.80
C GLN A 58 -29.26 -8.20 -34.83
N PRO A 59 -28.91 -8.44 -33.56
CA PRO A 59 -28.47 -7.38 -32.68
C PRO A 59 -27.18 -6.79 -33.27
N HIS A 60 -27.30 -5.60 -33.87
CA HIS A 60 -26.15 -4.87 -34.38
C HIS A 60 -25.36 -4.38 -33.15
N ILE A 61 -24.38 -5.17 -32.74
CA ILE A 61 -23.47 -4.79 -31.65
C ILE A 61 -22.70 -3.58 -32.16
N ASP A 62 -22.94 -2.42 -31.54
CA ASP A 62 -22.20 -1.21 -31.84
C ASP A 62 -20.79 -1.34 -31.25
N VAL A 63 -19.89 -1.89 -32.06
CA VAL A 63 -18.48 -2.08 -31.71
C VAL A 63 -17.82 -0.74 -31.41
N GLU A 64 -18.24 0.35 -32.07
CA GLU A 64 -17.69 1.69 -31.86
C GLU A 64 -18.00 2.19 -30.43
N ALA A 65 -19.24 2.00 -29.98
CA ALA A 65 -19.64 2.32 -28.61
C ALA A 65 -18.84 1.51 -27.57
N ILE A 66 -18.60 0.23 -27.82
CA ILE A 66 -17.79 -0.63 -26.93
C ILE A 66 -16.34 -0.16 -26.88
N VAL A 67 -15.75 0.16 -28.03
CA VAL A 67 -14.38 0.68 -28.13
C VAL A 67 -14.25 2.02 -27.39
N SER A 68 -15.25 2.89 -27.50
CA SER A 68 -15.30 4.17 -26.77
C SER A 68 -15.24 3.95 -25.26
N VAL A 69 -16.08 3.08 -24.71
CA VAL A 69 -16.11 2.76 -23.27
C VAL A 69 -14.76 2.19 -22.80
N TYR A 70 -14.13 1.31 -23.59
CA TYR A 70 -12.82 0.79 -23.22
C TYR A 70 -11.71 1.84 -23.30
N ARG A 71 -11.78 2.81 -24.24
CA ARG A 71 -10.83 3.93 -24.28
C ARG A 71 -10.96 4.82 -23.06
N GLU A 72 -12.18 5.21 -22.70
CA GLU A 72 -12.44 5.99 -21.49
C GLU A 72 -11.92 5.26 -20.25
N ARG A 73 -12.19 3.95 -20.15
CA ARG A 73 -11.67 3.14 -19.05
C ARG A 73 -10.14 3.07 -19.02
N ILE A 74 -9.49 3.00 -20.18
CA ILE A 74 -8.03 3.02 -20.27
C ILE A 74 -7.49 4.37 -19.79
N ASP A 75 -8.12 5.47 -20.16
CA ASP A 75 -7.67 6.81 -19.78
C ASP A 75 -7.89 7.07 -18.27
N ASP A 76 -9.00 6.61 -17.70
CA ASP A 76 -9.22 6.59 -16.25
C ASP A 76 -8.13 5.81 -15.51
N LEU A 77 -7.76 4.64 -16.03
CA LEU A 77 -6.72 3.80 -15.43
C LEU A 77 -5.34 4.46 -15.53
N LYS A 78 -5.02 5.13 -16.64
CA LYS A 78 -3.78 5.92 -16.76
C LYS A 78 -3.74 7.03 -15.72
N ALA A 79 -4.83 7.79 -15.58
CA ALA A 79 -4.90 8.87 -14.58
C ALA A 79 -4.73 8.34 -13.15
N GLN A 80 -5.30 7.16 -12.84
CA GLN A 80 -5.09 6.50 -11.56
C GLN A 80 -3.64 6.07 -11.35
N ILE A 81 -2.99 5.51 -12.38
CA ILE A 81 -1.57 5.12 -12.33
C ILE A 81 -0.70 6.36 -12.09
N ASP A 82 -0.95 7.47 -12.79
CA ASP A 82 -0.18 8.70 -12.63
C ASP A 82 -0.32 9.28 -11.22
N ASN A 83 -1.54 9.25 -10.65
CA ASN A 83 -1.78 9.67 -9.28
C ASN A 83 -1.05 8.76 -8.27
N LEU A 84 -1.12 7.44 -8.44
CA LEU A 84 -0.41 6.50 -7.59
C LEU A 84 1.11 6.69 -7.66
N ASN A 85 1.66 6.95 -8.85
CA ASN A 85 3.08 7.25 -9.04
C ASN A 85 3.48 8.55 -8.33
N ALA A 86 2.64 9.59 -8.39
CA ALA A 86 2.88 10.83 -7.66
C ALA A 86 2.86 10.60 -6.14
N GLN A 87 1.91 9.80 -5.64
CA GLN A 87 1.86 9.45 -4.21
C GLN A 87 3.09 8.65 -3.78
N LEU A 88 3.57 7.70 -4.60
CA LEU A 88 4.81 6.97 -4.34
C LEU A 88 6.01 7.93 -4.23
N ALA A 89 6.15 8.86 -5.18
CA ALA A 89 7.24 9.83 -5.15
C ALA A 89 7.22 10.71 -3.88
N ILE A 90 6.04 11.13 -3.43
CA ILE A 90 5.88 11.86 -2.17
C ILE A 90 6.31 10.99 -0.98
N LYS A 91 5.88 9.73 -0.94
CA LYS A 91 6.21 8.80 0.14
C LYS A 91 7.70 8.48 0.18
N ASP A 92 8.35 8.30 -0.96
CA ASP A 92 9.79 8.09 -1.05
C ASP A 92 10.57 9.29 -0.51
N ASN A 93 10.12 10.51 -0.81
CA ASN A 93 10.73 11.72 -0.25
C ASN A 93 10.55 11.80 1.27
N GLN A 94 9.35 11.49 1.78
CA GLN A 94 9.11 11.41 3.23
C GLN A 94 10.01 10.39 3.91
N ILE A 95 10.23 9.22 3.30
CA ILE A 95 11.13 8.19 3.83
C ILE A 95 12.57 8.71 3.89
N LYS A 96 13.05 9.39 2.83
CA LYS A 96 14.39 9.98 2.82
C LYS A 96 14.57 11.02 3.93
N GLU A 97 13.60 11.92 4.09
CA GLU A 97 13.63 12.94 5.15
C GLU A 97 13.66 12.31 6.54
N LEU A 98 12.81 11.31 6.79
CA LEU A 98 12.77 10.59 8.06
C LEU A 98 14.06 9.81 8.33
N THR A 99 14.67 9.24 7.29
CA THR A 99 15.96 8.53 7.40
C THR A 99 17.06 9.50 7.81
N CYS A 100 17.17 10.65 7.14
CA CYS A 100 18.13 11.70 7.52
C CYS A 100 17.90 12.20 8.95
N ALA A 101 16.64 12.39 9.36
CA ALA A 101 16.32 12.82 10.72
C ALA A 101 16.71 11.76 11.76
N LEU A 102 16.53 10.48 11.44
CA LEU A 102 16.93 9.36 12.30
C LEU A 102 18.45 9.30 12.46
N ASP A 103 19.20 9.42 11.36
CA ASP A 103 20.66 9.41 11.38
C ASP A 103 21.21 10.56 12.23
N ASN A 104 20.68 11.77 12.03
CA ASN A 104 21.04 12.94 12.84
C ASN A 104 20.74 12.72 14.33
N ALA A 105 19.59 12.14 14.66
CA ALA A 105 19.22 11.85 16.04
C ALA A 105 20.13 10.78 16.67
N GLN A 106 20.53 9.76 15.91
CA GLN A 106 21.48 8.75 16.37
C GLN A 106 22.86 9.35 16.65
N ASP A 107 23.34 10.23 15.79
CA ASP A 107 24.65 10.86 15.99
C ASP A 107 24.64 11.81 17.18
N ALA A 108 23.58 12.60 17.36
CA ALA A 108 23.40 13.41 18.55
C ALA A 108 23.34 12.56 19.84
N ALA A 109 22.68 11.40 19.79
CA ALA A 109 22.63 10.49 20.93
C ALA A 109 24.00 9.90 21.27
N LYS A 110 24.79 9.51 20.26
CA LYS A 110 26.18 9.04 20.46
C LYS A 110 27.04 10.13 21.07
N GLU A 111 26.93 11.37 20.57
CA GLU A 111 27.69 12.50 21.10
C GLU A 111 27.36 12.74 22.58
N ALA A 112 26.08 12.84 22.93
CA ALA A 112 25.62 12.99 24.30
C ALA A 112 26.10 11.84 25.21
N GLN A 113 26.13 10.61 24.71
CA GLN A 113 26.67 9.47 25.45
C GLN A 113 28.18 9.63 25.74
N THR A 114 28.96 10.07 24.75
CA THR A 114 30.39 10.30 24.93
C THR A 114 30.67 11.45 25.91
N GLU A 115 29.87 12.51 25.86
CA GLU A 115 29.97 13.64 26.77
C GLU A 115 29.63 13.22 28.21
N THR A 116 28.55 12.46 28.39
CA THR A 116 28.17 11.91 29.70
C THR A 116 29.28 11.04 30.29
N ARG A 117 29.94 10.23 29.45
CA ARG A 117 31.09 9.41 29.89
C ARG A 117 32.27 10.27 30.31
N ARG A 118 32.63 11.30 29.55
CA ARG A 118 33.71 12.23 29.92
C ARG A 118 33.41 12.96 31.22
N ALA A 119 32.18 13.45 31.38
CA ALA A 119 31.73 14.11 32.62
C ALA A 119 31.80 13.15 33.81
N HIS A 120 31.38 11.90 33.64
CA HIS A 120 31.50 10.86 34.66
C HIS A 120 32.97 10.64 35.06
N ASP A 121 33.87 10.46 34.08
CA ASP A 121 35.30 10.26 34.35
C ASP A 121 35.92 11.47 35.09
N GLN A 122 35.53 12.69 34.74
CA GLN A 122 35.95 13.91 35.45
C GLN A 122 35.47 13.92 36.90
N VAL A 123 34.20 13.58 37.15
CA VAL A 123 33.64 13.51 38.51
C VAL A 123 34.37 12.44 39.34
N VAL A 124 34.67 11.28 38.76
CA VAL A 124 35.42 10.22 39.43
C VAL A 124 36.83 10.69 39.81
N LEU A 125 37.52 11.39 38.90
CA LEU A 125 38.84 11.96 39.18
C LEU A 125 38.77 12.97 40.33
N MET A 126 37.82 13.92 40.29
CA MET A 126 37.65 14.92 41.35
C MET A 126 37.30 14.27 42.70
N ALA A 127 36.42 13.27 42.71
CA ALA A 127 36.06 12.52 43.91
C ALA A 127 37.27 11.79 44.49
N SER A 128 38.08 11.15 43.64
CA SER A 128 39.29 10.45 44.06
C SER A 128 40.36 11.42 44.60
N ALA A 129 40.52 12.60 44.00
CA ALA A 129 41.42 13.65 44.47
C ALA A 129 41.00 14.15 45.86
N GLY A 130 39.71 14.41 46.08
CA GLY A 130 39.20 14.80 47.41
C GLY A 130 39.32 13.70 48.46
N VAL A 131 39.23 12.42 48.07
CA VAL A 131 39.52 11.29 48.97
C VAL A 131 41.00 11.24 49.32
N TRP A 132 41.89 11.44 48.35
CA TRP A 132 43.34 11.53 48.57
C TRP A 132 43.73 12.70 49.48
N GLU A 133 43.13 13.87 49.29
CA GLU A 133 43.34 15.05 50.14
C GLU A 133 42.98 14.75 51.61
N ARG A 134 41.86 14.05 51.84
CA ARG A 134 41.44 13.64 53.19
C ARG A 134 42.37 12.59 53.82
N LEU A 135 42.87 11.64 53.03
CA LEU A 135 43.71 10.54 53.52
C LEU A 135 45.14 10.99 53.84
N THR A 136 45.70 11.90 53.05
CA THR A 136 47.11 12.27 53.15
C THR A 136 47.34 13.65 53.76
N GLY A 137 46.28 14.46 53.93
CA GLY A 137 46.39 15.86 54.30
C GLY A 137 47.06 16.73 53.23
N PHE A 138 47.41 16.14 52.08
CA PHE A 138 48.07 16.82 50.97
C PHE A 138 47.00 17.45 50.06
N LYS A 139 46.83 18.77 50.17
CA LYS A 139 46.10 19.59 49.20
C LYS A 139 46.90 19.68 47.91
N GLY A 140 46.76 18.69 47.04
CA GLY A 140 47.46 18.66 45.75
C GLY A 140 47.02 19.79 44.81
N LEU A 141 47.89 20.80 44.66
CA LEU A 141 48.46 21.37 43.42
C LEU A 141 47.70 21.30 42.06
N LEU A 142 46.36 21.33 42.05
CA LEU A 142 45.56 21.74 40.88
C LEU A 142 44.99 23.14 41.12
N GLY A 143 45.90 24.13 41.27
CA GLY A 143 45.56 25.52 41.01
C GLY A 143 45.43 25.73 39.48
N PRO A 144 44.61 26.69 39.02
CA PRO A 144 44.47 26.96 37.60
C PRO A 144 45.84 27.32 37.00
N GLY A 145 46.18 26.74 35.86
CA GLY A 145 47.34 27.16 35.08
C GLY A 145 47.12 28.59 34.57
N SER A 146 47.53 29.57 35.36
CA SER A 146 47.81 30.93 34.92
C SER A 146 49.28 31.22 35.20
N ASP A 147 49.89 31.94 34.27
CA ASP A 147 51.28 32.46 34.28
C ASP A 147 52.32 31.57 33.61
N MET A 148 52.12 31.38 32.31
CA MET A 148 53.22 31.39 31.32
C MET A 148 52.81 32.28 30.16
N ASP A 149 52.70 33.59 30.40
CA ASP A 149 52.85 34.59 29.35
C ASP A 149 54.02 35.50 29.73
N SER A 150 55.08 35.36 28.94
CA SER A 150 56.24 36.23 28.95
C SER A 150 56.00 37.37 27.98
N GLN A 151 55.86 38.60 28.49
CA GLN A 151 56.44 39.83 27.95
C GLN A 151 56.16 41.02 28.87
#